data_AF-A0A9Q1FYS5-F1
#
_entry.id   AF-A0A9Q1FYS5-F1
#
_cell.length_a   1.000
_cell.length_b   1.000
_cell.length_c   1.000
_cell.angle_alpha   90.00
_cell.angle_beta   90.00
_cell.angle_gamma   90.00
#
_symmetry.space_group_name_H-M   'P 1'
#
loop_
_entity.id
_entity.type
_entity.pdbx_description
1 polymer ?
#
loop_
_entity_poly.entity_id
_entity_poly.type
_entity_poly.pdbx_seq_one_letter_code
_entity_poly.pdbx_strand_id
1 'polypeptide(L)'
;MATGVMTSHHGEEDCFSELRIVLLGWTVNGKSSAGNTILGREEFESGIRTAQCVKRQGEVAGRQVTVVDTAGWWITYSVNDTAELDKQEIVHSVSLCPPGPCAFFLVINVSSAFGETERRSVVEHLELLSERVWRHTIVLFTRGDWLGDTNIEQHIETEGRALQELIEKCGNRYHVLNNENRADGTQVTGLLEKIEEMMAGHGGSHYEIDRMLLQEMEENRRAVEERVKRRMMKVQKQRKTLRALFEVEEHHLSELKMVLLGWRWRGKSSAGNTILGREEFESGIRTAQCVKRQGEVAGRQVTVVDTPGWWSTYCANDTAELDKQEIVRSVSLCPPGPCAFFLVINVSSAFGETERRSVVEHLELLSERVWRHTIVLFTWGDWLGDTSIEQHIETEGTVLQELIEKCGNRYHVLNNENRADGTQVTELLEKIEEMVARNGGSPFTIEERDRQGLFSEVKDMETKKLFEEEWRRREEELIERMSKVLVDSDKERSRLPFRKRSGSYELSPPSCEFYSSSSYRLLFTAITVH
;
A
#
# COMPACT_ATOMS: atom_id res chain seq x y z
N MET A 1 -35.97 -59.93 -35.96
CA MET A 1 -36.04 -58.55 -36.49
C MET A 1 -35.81 -57.62 -35.30
N ALA A 2 -34.59 -57.12 -35.15
CA ALA A 2 -34.21 -56.28 -34.03
C ALA A 2 -34.36 -54.81 -34.44
N THR A 3 -35.17 -54.07 -33.69
CA THR A 3 -35.37 -52.62 -33.81
C THR A 3 -34.16 -51.91 -33.20
N GLY A 4 -33.35 -51.27 -34.05
CA GLY A 4 -32.25 -50.39 -33.64
C GLY A 4 -32.80 -48.99 -33.34
N VAL A 5 -32.51 -48.51 -32.13
CA VAL A 5 -32.73 -47.12 -31.70
C VAL A 5 -31.61 -46.26 -32.29
N MET A 6 -31.97 -45.23 -33.04
CA MET A 6 -31.05 -44.16 -33.44
C MET A 6 -30.80 -43.26 -32.23
N THR A 7 -29.57 -43.26 -31.71
CA THR A 7 -29.08 -42.22 -30.80
C THR A 7 -28.41 -41.14 -31.62
N SER A 8 -29.01 -39.95 -31.63
CA SER A 8 -28.46 -38.72 -32.18
C SER A 8 -27.31 -38.21 -31.30
N HIS A 9 -26.08 -38.25 -31.80
CA HIS A 9 -24.94 -37.53 -31.23
C HIS A 9 -25.01 -36.06 -31.67
N HIS A 10 -25.56 -35.19 -30.82
CA HIS A 10 -25.39 -33.73 -30.91
C HIS A 10 -25.10 -33.21 -29.51
N GLY A 11 -23.88 -32.70 -29.27
CA GLY A 11 -23.58 -31.93 -28.06
C GLY A 11 -22.17 -32.00 -27.46
N GLU A 12 -21.08 -32.16 -28.23
CA GLU A 12 -19.70 -32.17 -27.68
C GLU A 12 -18.72 -31.23 -28.42
N GLU A 13 -19.18 -30.10 -28.97
CA GLU A 13 -18.30 -29.21 -29.77
C GLU A 13 -18.12 -27.76 -29.27
N ASP A 14 -18.60 -27.36 -28.09
CA ASP A 14 -18.68 -25.92 -27.77
C ASP A 14 -18.08 -25.47 -26.40
N CYS A 15 -17.05 -26.17 -25.90
CA CYS A 15 -16.44 -25.82 -24.59
C CYS A 15 -15.21 -24.87 -24.70
N PHE A 16 -14.64 -24.67 -25.90
CA PHE A 16 -13.36 -23.97 -26.07
C PHE A 16 -13.43 -22.63 -26.84
N SER A 17 -14.63 -22.17 -27.21
CA SER A 17 -14.78 -20.94 -28.03
C SER A 17 -14.53 -19.65 -27.23
N GLU A 18 -14.72 -19.67 -25.90
CA GLU A 18 -14.46 -18.53 -25.01
C GLU A 18 -13.55 -18.88 -23.83
N LEU A 19 -12.42 -18.18 -23.71
CA LEU A 19 -11.49 -18.26 -22.59
C LEU A 19 -11.67 -17.06 -21.66
N ARG A 20 -11.93 -17.30 -20.37
CA ARG A 20 -12.12 -16.25 -19.36
C ARG A 20 -10.97 -16.29 -18.35
N ILE A 21 -10.19 -15.23 -18.31
CA ILE A 21 -8.91 -15.15 -17.59
C ILE A 21 -9.01 -14.06 -16.53
N VAL A 22 -8.56 -14.35 -15.31
CA VAL A 22 -8.42 -13.35 -14.23
C VAL A 22 -6.93 -13.19 -13.90
N LEU A 23 -6.44 -11.96 -13.92
CA LEU A 23 -5.05 -11.62 -13.60
C LEU A 23 -4.94 -11.23 -12.14
N LEU A 24 -4.25 -12.04 -11.33
CA LEU A 24 -4.01 -11.81 -9.91
C LEU A 24 -2.54 -11.48 -9.66
N GLY A 25 -2.27 -10.77 -8.56
CA GLY A 25 -0.91 -10.48 -8.11
C GLY A 25 -0.72 -9.05 -7.65
N TRP A 26 0.53 -8.72 -7.33
CA TRP A 26 0.86 -7.45 -6.67
C TRP A 26 0.57 -6.22 -7.53
N THR A 27 0.41 -5.09 -6.85
CA THR A 27 0.29 -3.77 -7.50
C THR A 27 1.56 -3.47 -8.31
N VAL A 28 1.38 -2.85 -9.48
CA VAL A 28 2.48 -2.42 -10.38
C VAL A 28 3.40 -3.56 -10.84
N ASN A 29 3.00 -4.83 -10.72
CA ASN A 29 3.80 -5.99 -11.13
C ASN A 29 3.54 -6.45 -12.58
N GLY A 30 2.98 -5.58 -13.41
CA GLY A 30 2.77 -5.86 -14.83
C GLY A 30 1.47 -6.60 -15.19
N LYS A 31 0.47 -6.67 -14.31
CA LYS A 31 -0.84 -7.30 -14.62
C LYS A 31 -1.51 -6.69 -15.85
N SER A 32 -1.72 -5.37 -15.83
CA SER A 32 -2.33 -4.62 -16.94
C SER A 32 -1.52 -4.77 -18.23
N SER A 33 -0.19 -4.76 -18.13
CA SER A 33 0.68 -5.01 -19.30
C SER A 33 0.54 -6.45 -19.82
N ALA A 34 0.45 -7.45 -18.95
CA ALA A 34 0.23 -8.83 -19.34
C ALA A 34 -1.14 -8.99 -20.02
N GLY A 35 -2.18 -8.32 -19.50
CA GLY A 35 -3.51 -8.28 -20.12
C GLY A 35 -3.49 -7.67 -21.52
N ASN A 36 -2.76 -6.57 -21.72
CA ASN A 36 -2.57 -5.96 -23.04
C ASN A 36 -1.83 -6.90 -24.00
N THR A 37 -0.80 -7.61 -23.53
CA THR A 37 -0.09 -8.58 -24.36
C THR A 37 -0.98 -9.76 -24.73
N ILE A 38 -1.77 -10.29 -23.79
CA ILE A 38 -2.73 -11.37 -24.04
C ILE A 38 -3.77 -10.96 -25.08
N LEU A 39 -4.29 -9.73 -25.02
CA LEU A 39 -5.26 -9.21 -25.99
C LEU A 39 -4.63 -8.74 -27.31
N GLY A 40 -3.30 -8.64 -27.37
CA GLY A 40 -2.56 -8.13 -28.54
C GLY A 40 -2.74 -6.64 -28.82
N ARG A 41 -3.30 -5.87 -27.89
CA ARG A 41 -3.58 -4.43 -28.03
C ARG A 41 -3.69 -3.73 -26.68
N GLU A 42 -3.58 -2.41 -26.68
CA GLU A 42 -3.63 -1.59 -25.47
C GLU A 42 -5.09 -1.33 -25.04
N GLU A 43 -5.52 -2.01 -23.99
CA GLU A 43 -6.90 -2.02 -23.46
C GLU A 43 -6.97 -1.69 -21.96
N PHE A 44 -5.86 -1.91 -21.26
CA PHE A 44 -5.64 -1.58 -19.86
C PHE A 44 -4.56 -0.49 -19.75
N GLU A 45 -4.77 0.48 -18.88
CA GLU A 45 -3.78 1.51 -18.57
C GLU A 45 -2.62 0.88 -17.78
N SER A 46 -1.43 0.79 -18.41
CA SER A 46 -0.26 0.21 -17.76
C SER A 46 0.52 1.24 -16.94
N GLY A 47 1.09 0.81 -15.82
CA GLY A 47 1.93 1.65 -14.95
C GLY A 47 1.17 2.38 -13.85
N ILE A 48 -0.16 2.32 -13.87
CA ILE A 48 -1.04 2.82 -12.82
C ILE A 48 -1.63 1.62 -12.08
N ARG A 49 -1.99 1.82 -10.80
CA ARG A 49 -2.70 0.83 -10.02
C ARG A 49 -4.14 0.64 -10.53
N THR A 50 -4.51 -0.60 -10.81
CA THR A 50 -5.91 -1.01 -10.94
C THR A 50 -6.54 -1.04 -9.54
N ALA A 51 -7.43 -0.10 -9.21
CA ALA A 51 -8.13 -0.05 -7.92
C ALA A 51 -9.43 -0.87 -7.91
N GLN A 52 -10.13 -0.93 -9.03
CA GLN A 52 -11.34 -1.73 -9.25
C GLN A 52 -11.11 -2.69 -10.41
N CYS A 53 -11.73 -3.88 -10.38
CA CYS A 53 -11.53 -4.87 -11.42
C CYS A 53 -12.02 -4.35 -12.79
N VAL A 54 -11.16 -4.47 -13.80
CA VAL A 54 -11.45 -4.03 -15.17
C VAL A 54 -11.57 -5.25 -16.08
N LYS A 55 -12.70 -5.36 -16.78
CA LYS A 55 -12.95 -6.41 -17.78
C LYS A 55 -12.71 -5.87 -19.20
N ARG A 56 -11.99 -6.65 -20.01
CA ARG A 56 -11.78 -6.42 -21.45
C ARG A 56 -11.93 -7.71 -22.25
N GLN A 57 -12.27 -7.59 -23.52
CA GLN A 57 -12.55 -8.74 -24.39
C GLN A 57 -12.01 -8.52 -25.80
N GLY A 58 -11.55 -9.58 -26.45
CA GLY A 58 -11.10 -9.55 -27.84
C GLY A 58 -10.93 -10.94 -28.42
N GLU A 59 -10.88 -11.03 -29.75
CA GLU A 59 -10.50 -12.25 -30.45
C GLU A 59 -8.98 -12.34 -30.54
N VAL A 60 -8.41 -13.47 -30.11
CA VAL A 60 -6.97 -13.72 -30.08
C VAL A 60 -6.71 -15.14 -30.55
N ALA A 61 -5.88 -15.31 -31.58
CA ALA A 61 -5.57 -16.62 -32.16
C ALA A 61 -6.82 -17.49 -32.44
N GLY A 62 -7.89 -16.85 -32.96
CA GLY A 62 -9.16 -17.50 -33.29
C GLY A 62 -10.07 -17.85 -32.11
N ARG A 63 -9.74 -17.40 -30.90
CA ARG A 63 -10.51 -17.65 -29.66
C ARG A 63 -11.08 -16.35 -29.12
N GLN A 64 -12.28 -16.39 -28.56
CA GLN A 64 -12.81 -15.26 -27.80
C GLN A 64 -12.14 -15.23 -26.43
N VAL A 65 -11.39 -14.17 -26.11
CA VAL A 65 -10.68 -14.06 -24.84
C VAL A 65 -11.26 -12.90 -24.03
N THR A 66 -11.67 -13.21 -22.80
CA THR A 66 -11.99 -12.24 -21.75
C THR A 66 -10.84 -12.17 -20.77
N VAL A 67 -10.35 -10.97 -20.49
CA VAL A 67 -9.33 -10.72 -19.47
C VAL A 67 -9.90 -9.78 -18.42
N VAL A 68 -9.77 -10.16 -17.16
CA VAL A 68 -10.10 -9.32 -16.00
C VAL A 68 -8.81 -8.97 -15.29
N ASP A 69 -8.45 -7.69 -15.28
CA ASP A 69 -7.36 -7.15 -14.47
C ASP A 69 -7.89 -6.80 -13.09
N THR A 70 -7.35 -7.41 -12.03
CA THR A 70 -7.86 -7.21 -10.66
C THR A 70 -7.09 -6.15 -9.90
N ALA A 71 -7.67 -5.72 -8.78
CA ALA A 71 -6.94 -4.93 -7.80
C ALA A 71 -5.65 -5.64 -7.36
N GLY A 72 -4.56 -4.88 -7.28
CA GLY A 72 -3.27 -5.37 -6.79
C GLY A 72 -3.06 -5.04 -5.32
N TRP A 73 -2.52 -5.99 -4.57
CA TRP A 73 -2.08 -5.80 -3.18
C TRP A 73 -0.58 -5.52 -3.10
N TRP A 74 -0.11 -5.11 -1.93
CA TRP A 74 1.32 -4.91 -1.68
C TRP A 74 2.07 -6.24 -1.60
N ILE A 75 3.24 -6.30 -2.22
CA ILE A 75 4.08 -7.52 -2.31
C ILE A 75 4.36 -8.22 -0.98
N THR A 76 4.50 -7.46 0.11
CA THR A 76 4.80 -8.02 1.45
C THR A 76 3.60 -8.02 2.40
N TYR A 77 2.39 -7.63 1.95
CA TYR A 77 1.23 -7.57 2.84
C TYR A 77 0.61 -8.96 2.97
N SER A 78 0.27 -9.33 4.20
CA SER A 78 -0.65 -10.43 4.48
C SER A 78 -2.08 -10.00 4.15
N VAL A 79 -3.02 -10.94 4.10
CA VAL A 79 -4.45 -10.58 4.00
C VAL A 79 -4.88 -9.71 5.18
N ASN A 80 -4.27 -9.86 6.36
CA ASN A 80 -4.61 -9.03 7.52
C ASN A 80 -4.11 -7.58 7.38
N ASP A 81 -3.08 -7.33 6.58
CA ASP A 81 -2.55 -5.98 6.36
C ASP A 81 -3.24 -5.24 5.19
N THR A 82 -3.87 -5.98 4.28
CA THR A 82 -4.53 -5.45 3.07
C THR A 82 -5.88 -4.82 3.41
N ALA A 83 -6.21 -3.67 2.81
CA ALA A 83 -7.51 -3.02 3.00
C ALA A 83 -8.67 -3.90 2.50
N GLU A 84 -9.85 -3.80 3.13
CA GLU A 84 -11.02 -4.62 2.78
C GLU A 84 -11.52 -4.37 1.36
N LEU A 85 -11.35 -3.13 0.83
CA LEU A 85 -11.66 -2.82 -0.57
C LEU A 85 -10.92 -3.76 -1.52
N ASP A 86 -9.62 -3.95 -1.30
CA ASP A 86 -8.77 -4.75 -2.19
C ASP A 86 -9.12 -6.24 -2.10
N LYS A 87 -9.44 -6.74 -0.90
CA LYS A 87 -9.92 -8.12 -0.70
C LYS A 87 -11.23 -8.36 -1.43
N GLN A 88 -12.19 -7.44 -1.29
CA GLN A 88 -13.48 -7.55 -1.95
C GLN A 88 -13.35 -7.49 -3.48
N GLU A 89 -12.44 -6.67 -4.02
CA GLU A 89 -12.19 -6.64 -5.45
C GLU A 89 -11.57 -7.94 -5.98
N ILE A 90 -10.64 -8.57 -5.22
CA ILE A 90 -10.12 -9.90 -5.58
C ILE A 90 -11.26 -10.91 -5.69
N VAL A 91 -12.16 -10.97 -4.71
CA VAL A 91 -13.32 -11.89 -4.74
C VAL A 91 -14.30 -11.53 -5.85
N HIS A 92 -14.58 -10.24 -6.05
CA HIS A 92 -15.49 -9.73 -7.06
C HIS A 92 -15.05 -10.05 -8.48
N SER A 93 -13.74 -10.16 -8.73
CA SER A 93 -13.17 -10.45 -10.05
C SER A 93 -13.77 -11.70 -10.71
N VAL A 94 -14.12 -12.73 -9.93
CA VAL A 94 -14.71 -13.98 -10.43
C VAL A 94 -16.10 -13.74 -11.04
N SER A 95 -16.87 -12.81 -10.47
CA SER A 95 -18.22 -12.46 -10.94
C SER A 95 -18.24 -11.84 -12.34
N LEU A 96 -17.11 -11.26 -12.78
CA LEU A 96 -16.97 -10.61 -14.08
C LEU A 96 -16.80 -11.62 -15.23
N CYS A 97 -16.63 -12.91 -14.89
CA CYS A 97 -16.36 -14.00 -15.83
C CYS A 97 -17.44 -15.10 -15.81
N PRO A 98 -18.75 -14.83 -15.98
CA PRO A 98 -19.77 -15.88 -15.89
C PRO A 98 -19.61 -16.98 -16.97
N PRO A 99 -19.87 -18.27 -16.67
CA PRO A 99 -20.24 -18.82 -15.35
C PRO A 99 -19.10 -18.91 -14.32
N GLY A 100 -17.85 -18.80 -14.77
CA GLY A 100 -16.65 -18.62 -13.95
C GLY A 100 -15.39 -18.56 -14.84
N PRO A 101 -14.24 -18.15 -14.28
CA PRO A 101 -12.99 -18.08 -15.02
C PRO A 101 -12.46 -19.47 -15.39
N CYS A 102 -11.88 -19.57 -16.59
CA CYS A 102 -11.17 -20.73 -17.09
C CYS A 102 -9.79 -20.86 -16.45
N ALA A 103 -9.13 -19.73 -16.20
CA ALA A 103 -7.80 -19.66 -15.62
C ALA A 103 -7.60 -18.41 -14.76
N PHE A 104 -6.75 -18.55 -13.75
CA PHE A 104 -6.14 -17.45 -13.02
C PHE A 104 -4.68 -17.35 -13.43
N PHE A 105 -4.22 -16.16 -13.77
CA PHE A 105 -2.79 -15.89 -13.94
C PHE A 105 -2.26 -15.16 -12.72
N LEU A 106 -1.38 -15.83 -11.98
CA LEU A 106 -0.62 -15.20 -10.92
C LEU A 106 0.59 -14.51 -11.54
N VAL A 107 0.55 -13.20 -11.64
CA VAL A 107 1.56 -12.40 -12.34
C VAL A 107 2.75 -12.11 -11.42
N ILE A 108 3.91 -12.67 -11.77
CA ILE A 108 5.19 -12.47 -11.09
C ILE A 108 6.17 -11.83 -12.07
N ASN A 109 6.89 -10.80 -11.64
CA ASN A 109 7.97 -10.22 -12.42
C ASN A 109 9.26 -11.00 -12.12
N VAL A 110 9.94 -11.51 -13.15
CA VAL A 110 11.18 -12.29 -12.98
C VAL A 110 12.31 -11.49 -12.33
N SER A 111 12.27 -10.15 -12.40
CA SER A 111 13.27 -9.31 -11.77
C SER A 111 13.03 -9.07 -10.26
N SER A 112 11.90 -9.54 -9.74
CA SER A 112 11.51 -9.32 -8.34
C SER A 112 11.97 -10.48 -7.48
N ALA A 113 12.71 -10.19 -6.40
CA ALA A 113 13.10 -11.19 -5.42
C ALA A 113 11.86 -11.88 -4.82
N PHE A 114 11.89 -13.21 -4.72
CA PHE A 114 10.76 -14.01 -4.24
C PHE A 114 11.13 -14.84 -3.01
N GLY A 115 10.83 -14.30 -1.83
CA GLY A 115 11.07 -14.97 -0.55
C GLY A 115 9.81 -15.56 0.09
N GLU A 116 9.97 -16.03 1.33
CA GLU A 116 8.89 -16.62 2.12
C GLU A 116 7.78 -15.60 2.46
N THR A 117 8.13 -14.31 2.57
CA THR A 117 7.15 -13.25 2.81
C THR A 117 6.24 -13.05 1.59
N GLU A 118 6.83 -13.02 0.39
CA GLU A 118 6.14 -12.92 -0.89
C GLU A 118 5.25 -14.14 -1.13
N ARG A 119 5.77 -15.34 -0.86
CA ARG A 119 5.01 -16.60 -0.95
C ARG A 119 3.79 -16.59 -0.05
N ARG A 120 3.95 -16.23 1.22
CA ARG A 120 2.85 -16.13 2.19
C ARG A 120 1.79 -15.14 1.73
N SER A 121 2.21 -13.95 1.30
CA SER A 121 1.32 -12.93 0.76
C SER A 121 0.45 -13.49 -0.36
N VAL A 122 1.08 -14.11 -1.37
CA VAL A 122 0.36 -14.71 -2.51
C VAL A 122 -0.61 -15.80 -2.04
N VAL A 123 -0.15 -16.70 -1.17
CA VAL A 123 -0.96 -17.83 -0.71
C VAL A 123 -2.23 -17.36 -0.01
N GLU A 124 -2.08 -16.44 0.96
CA GLU A 124 -3.21 -15.92 1.72
C GLU A 124 -4.22 -15.18 0.82
N HIS A 125 -3.74 -14.36 -0.14
CA HIS A 125 -4.63 -13.60 -1.01
C HIS A 125 -5.39 -14.47 -2.02
N LEU A 126 -4.75 -15.51 -2.57
CA LEU A 126 -5.43 -16.45 -3.47
C LEU A 126 -6.46 -17.29 -2.71
N GLU A 127 -6.19 -17.62 -1.44
CA GLU A 127 -7.10 -18.38 -0.58
C GLU A 127 -8.36 -17.61 -0.17
N LEU A 128 -8.45 -16.29 -0.44
CA LEU A 128 -9.72 -15.53 -0.40
C LEU A 128 -10.78 -16.08 -1.36
N LEU A 129 -10.36 -16.67 -2.47
CA LEU A 129 -11.27 -17.24 -3.48
C LEU A 129 -11.72 -18.65 -3.08
N SER A 130 -10.76 -19.51 -2.74
CA SER A 130 -10.87 -20.82 -2.07
C SER A 130 -9.58 -21.60 -2.28
N GLU A 131 -9.39 -22.74 -1.60
CA GLU A 131 -8.30 -23.68 -1.90
C GLU A 131 -8.35 -24.22 -3.34
N ARG A 132 -9.54 -24.26 -3.98
CA ARG A 132 -9.67 -24.79 -5.34
C ARG A 132 -9.05 -23.89 -6.40
N VAL A 133 -8.79 -22.62 -6.09
CA VAL A 133 -8.20 -21.65 -7.05
C VAL A 133 -6.91 -22.19 -7.66
N TRP A 134 -6.10 -22.90 -6.86
CA TRP A 134 -4.82 -23.43 -7.27
C TRP A 134 -4.95 -24.41 -8.42
N ARG A 135 -6.09 -25.11 -8.57
CA ARG A 135 -6.36 -25.99 -9.72
C ARG A 135 -6.59 -25.22 -11.01
N HIS A 136 -6.82 -23.92 -10.98
CA HIS A 136 -7.02 -23.10 -12.17
C HIS A 136 -5.93 -22.03 -12.33
N THR A 137 -4.91 -22.03 -11.47
CA THR A 137 -3.82 -21.06 -11.50
C THR A 137 -2.64 -21.50 -12.35
N ILE A 138 -2.17 -20.60 -13.22
CA ILE A 138 -0.89 -20.68 -13.94
C ILE A 138 -0.04 -19.49 -13.49
N VAL A 139 1.22 -19.72 -13.12
CA VAL A 139 2.14 -18.62 -12.79
C VAL A 139 2.61 -17.95 -14.09
N LEU A 140 2.32 -16.66 -14.24
CA LEU A 140 2.71 -15.87 -15.41
C LEU A 140 3.91 -15.00 -15.07
N PHE A 141 5.08 -15.41 -15.53
CA PHE A 141 6.32 -14.65 -15.41
C PHE A 141 6.36 -13.54 -16.46
N THR A 142 6.43 -12.29 -16.01
CA THR A 142 6.57 -11.11 -16.86
C THR A 142 8.02 -10.67 -16.94
N ARG A 143 8.35 -9.87 -17.95
CA ARG A 143 9.72 -9.42 -18.27
C ARG A 143 10.66 -10.58 -18.62
N GLY A 144 10.17 -11.54 -19.41
CA GLY A 144 10.98 -12.69 -19.83
C GLY A 144 12.30 -12.33 -20.52
N ASP A 145 12.40 -11.13 -21.11
CA ASP A 145 13.63 -10.56 -21.64
C ASP A 145 14.75 -10.39 -20.60
N TRP A 146 14.42 -10.24 -19.32
CA TRP A 146 15.39 -10.09 -18.22
C TRP A 146 16.07 -11.40 -17.83
N LEU A 147 15.57 -12.55 -18.31
CA LEU A 147 16.19 -13.85 -18.07
C LEU A 147 17.50 -14.01 -18.85
N GLY A 148 17.68 -13.28 -19.97
CA GLY A 148 18.85 -13.40 -20.83
C GLY A 148 19.07 -14.83 -21.32
N ASP A 149 20.25 -15.39 -21.04
CA ASP A 149 20.61 -16.78 -21.39
C ASP A 149 20.10 -17.81 -20.37
N THR A 150 19.54 -17.37 -19.24
CA THR A 150 19.00 -18.25 -18.20
C THR A 150 17.62 -18.71 -18.62
N ASN A 151 17.33 -20.01 -18.60
CA ASN A 151 15.96 -20.47 -18.79
C ASN A 151 15.14 -20.28 -17.50
N ILE A 152 13.81 -20.33 -17.62
CA ILE A 152 12.92 -20.08 -16.49
C ILE A 152 13.05 -21.15 -15.40
N GLU A 153 13.32 -22.39 -15.77
CA GLU A 153 13.51 -23.50 -14.85
C GLU A 153 14.71 -23.26 -13.93
N GLN A 154 15.84 -22.82 -14.50
CA GLN A 154 17.03 -22.44 -13.74
C GLN A 154 16.76 -21.21 -12.86
N HIS A 155 16.00 -20.22 -13.34
CA HIS A 155 15.59 -19.10 -12.50
C HIS A 155 14.78 -19.57 -11.29
N ILE A 156 13.76 -20.41 -11.48
CA ILE A 156 12.94 -20.98 -10.39
C ILE A 156 13.82 -21.76 -9.39
N GLU A 157 14.78 -22.56 -9.87
CA GLU A 157 15.71 -23.31 -9.02
C GLU A 157 16.60 -22.38 -8.18
N THR A 158 17.15 -21.34 -8.80
CA THR A 158 18.11 -20.41 -8.16
C THR A 158 17.45 -19.39 -7.23
N GLU A 159 16.21 -18.96 -7.51
CA GLU A 159 15.46 -18.02 -6.67
C GLU A 159 15.15 -18.60 -5.28
N GLY A 160 14.95 -19.92 -5.23
CA GLY A 160 14.93 -20.69 -3.99
C GLY A 160 13.59 -21.37 -3.68
N ARG A 161 13.53 -21.99 -2.49
CA ARG A 161 12.42 -22.88 -2.09
C ARG A 161 11.06 -22.22 -2.11
N ALA A 162 10.98 -20.93 -1.77
CA ALA A 162 9.71 -20.22 -1.70
C ALA A 162 8.99 -20.17 -3.06
N LEU A 163 9.74 -19.89 -4.13
CA LEU A 163 9.19 -19.88 -5.49
C LEU A 163 8.89 -21.31 -5.98
N GLN A 164 9.78 -22.26 -5.70
CA GLN A 164 9.57 -23.67 -6.06
C GLN A 164 8.28 -24.24 -5.46
N GLU A 165 8.06 -24.04 -4.15
CA GLU A 165 6.84 -24.49 -3.46
C GLU A 165 5.58 -23.83 -4.02
N LEU A 166 5.65 -22.55 -4.43
CA LEU A 166 4.53 -21.88 -5.07
C LEU A 166 4.20 -22.51 -6.44
N ILE A 167 5.22 -22.79 -7.25
CA ILE A 167 5.08 -23.41 -8.57
C ILE A 167 4.53 -24.83 -8.42
N GLU A 168 5.02 -25.60 -7.45
CA GLU A 168 4.50 -26.93 -7.10
C GLU A 168 3.03 -26.85 -6.66
N LYS A 169 2.65 -25.87 -5.84
CA LYS A 169 1.26 -25.62 -5.44
C LYS A 169 0.36 -25.28 -6.64
N CYS A 170 0.93 -24.65 -7.68
CA CYS A 170 0.26 -24.45 -8.96
C CYS A 170 0.35 -25.67 -9.89
N GLY A 171 0.78 -26.84 -9.44
CA GLY A 171 0.89 -28.05 -10.26
C GLY A 171 1.95 -27.95 -11.35
N ASN A 172 3.05 -27.23 -11.10
CA ASN A 172 4.14 -26.95 -12.04
C ASN A 172 3.71 -26.23 -13.33
N ARG A 173 2.61 -25.48 -13.27
CA ARG A 173 2.13 -24.68 -14.41
C ARG A 173 2.67 -23.26 -14.33
N TYR A 174 3.49 -22.90 -15.30
CA TYR A 174 3.95 -21.53 -15.50
C TYR A 174 4.10 -21.21 -16.99
N HIS A 175 4.18 -19.91 -17.29
CA HIS A 175 4.43 -19.39 -18.61
C HIS A 175 5.25 -18.09 -18.51
N VAL A 176 6.13 -17.85 -19.48
CA VAL A 176 6.97 -16.64 -19.53
C VAL A 176 6.48 -15.76 -20.67
N LEU A 177 6.26 -14.49 -20.37
CA LEU A 177 5.74 -13.51 -21.30
C LEU A 177 6.70 -12.32 -21.38
N ASN A 178 7.16 -12.02 -22.60
CA ASN A 178 7.95 -10.84 -22.87
C ASN A 178 7.02 -9.69 -23.26
N ASN A 179 6.69 -8.85 -22.28
CA ASN A 179 5.79 -7.70 -22.46
C ASN A 179 6.31 -6.63 -23.43
N GLU A 180 7.62 -6.61 -23.73
CA GLU A 180 8.20 -5.68 -24.71
C GLU A 180 7.98 -6.15 -26.14
N ASN A 181 7.82 -7.46 -26.36
CA ASN A 181 7.61 -8.05 -27.68
C ASN A 181 6.14 -8.44 -27.91
N ARG A 182 5.22 -7.49 -27.77
CA ARG A 182 3.76 -7.72 -27.93
C ARG A 182 3.36 -8.23 -29.32
N ALA A 183 4.20 -8.03 -30.33
CA ALA A 183 3.93 -8.48 -31.70
C ALA A 183 4.14 -9.99 -31.87
N ASP A 184 4.81 -10.65 -30.93
CA ASP A 184 5.04 -12.09 -30.98
C ASP A 184 3.84 -12.87 -30.44
N GLY A 185 2.84 -13.05 -31.32
CA GLY A 185 1.63 -13.81 -31.01
C GLY A 185 1.86 -15.30 -30.69
N THR A 186 3.08 -15.83 -30.90
CA THR A 186 3.38 -17.24 -30.57
C THR A 186 3.39 -17.49 -29.06
N GLN A 187 3.83 -16.50 -28.28
CA GLN A 187 3.84 -16.54 -26.80
C GLN A 187 2.43 -16.72 -26.28
N VAL A 188 1.51 -15.89 -26.78
CA VAL A 188 0.11 -15.91 -26.38
C VAL A 188 -0.57 -17.19 -26.85
N THR A 189 -0.28 -17.67 -28.06
CA THR A 189 -0.85 -18.93 -28.58
C THR A 189 -0.49 -20.10 -27.66
N GLY A 190 0.79 -20.25 -27.29
CA GLY A 190 1.22 -21.30 -26.35
C GLY A 190 0.68 -21.11 -24.93
N LEU A 191 0.37 -19.88 -24.51
CA LEU A 191 -0.31 -19.60 -23.24
C LEU A 191 -1.77 -20.08 -23.27
N LEU A 192 -2.50 -19.82 -24.36
CA LEU A 192 -3.90 -20.25 -24.50
C LEU A 192 -4.00 -21.78 -24.59
N GLU A 193 -3.08 -22.44 -25.29
CA GLU A 193 -3.00 -23.92 -25.34
C GLU A 193 -2.80 -24.54 -23.94
N LYS A 194 -1.96 -23.92 -23.08
CA LYS A 194 -1.79 -24.36 -21.69
C LYS A 194 -3.08 -24.25 -20.86
N ILE A 195 -3.92 -23.24 -21.14
CA ILE A 195 -5.23 -23.12 -20.49
C ILE A 195 -6.14 -24.25 -20.94
N GLU A 196 -6.16 -24.56 -22.24
CA GLU A 196 -6.97 -25.63 -22.81
C GLU A 196 -6.58 -27.01 -22.27
N GLU A 197 -5.28 -27.30 -22.19
CA GLU A 197 -4.75 -28.52 -21.57
C GLU A 197 -5.17 -28.63 -20.11
N MET A 198 -5.02 -27.54 -19.34
CA MET A 198 -5.45 -27.47 -17.96
C MET A 198 -6.97 -27.73 -17.81
N MET A 199 -7.79 -27.13 -18.67
CA MET A 199 -9.24 -27.34 -18.64
C MET A 199 -9.61 -28.76 -19.04
N ALA A 200 -8.97 -29.34 -20.05
CA ALA A 200 -9.20 -30.72 -20.47
C ALA A 200 -8.91 -31.72 -19.34
N GLY A 201 -7.83 -31.49 -18.58
CA GLY A 201 -7.50 -32.28 -17.39
C GLY A 201 -8.55 -32.19 -16.26
N HIS A 202 -9.34 -31.12 -16.23
CA HIS A 202 -10.40 -30.87 -15.23
C HIS A 202 -11.82 -31.09 -15.79
N GLY A 203 -11.96 -31.86 -16.87
CA GLY A 203 -13.25 -32.19 -17.47
C GLY A 203 -13.96 -30.99 -18.10
N GLY A 204 -13.21 -29.98 -18.55
CA GLY A 204 -13.74 -28.73 -19.12
C GLY A 204 -14.38 -27.80 -18.10
N SER A 205 -14.18 -28.03 -16.79
CA SER A 205 -14.80 -27.23 -15.74
C SER A 205 -14.08 -25.91 -15.49
N HIS A 206 -14.84 -24.81 -15.52
CA HIS A 206 -14.39 -23.51 -15.04
C HIS A 206 -14.32 -23.49 -13.51
N TYR A 207 -13.61 -22.51 -12.97
CA TYR A 207 -13.60 -22.27 -11.53
C TYR A 207 -14.98 -21.79 -11.06
N GLU A 208 -15.58 -22.52 -10.12
CA GLU A 208 -16.83 -22.14 -9.46
C GLU A 208 -16.51 -21.64 -8.04
N ILE A 209 -16.79 -20.36 -7.79
CA ILE A 209 -16.79 -19.79 -6.45
C ILE A 209 -18.07 -20.22 -5.71
N ASP A 210 -17.98 -20.34 -4.40
CA ASP A 210 -19.16 -20.62 -3.58
C ASP A 210 -20.25 -19.56 -3.84
N ARG A 211 -21.42 -20.02 -4.30
CA ARG A 211 -22.55 -19.14 -4.63
C ARG A 211 -23.03 -18.34 -3.42
N MET A 212 -22.95 -18.91 -2.21
CA MET A 212 -23.30 -18.19 -0.99
C MET A 212 -22.33 -17.05 -0.72
N LEU A 213 -21.02 -17.30 -0.87
CA LEU A 213 -19.99 -16.27 -0.73
C LEU A 213 -20.19 -15.13 -1.73
N LEU A 214 -20.51 -15.48 -2.98
CA LEU A 214 -20.76 -14.49 -4.03
C LEU A 214 -22.01 -13.63 -3.76
N GLN A 215 -23.08 -14.27 -3.27
CA GLN A 215 -24.31 -13.57 -2.90
C GLN A 215 -24.10 -12.65 -1.70
N GLU A 216 -23.43 -13.13 -0.65
CA GLU A 216 -23.10 -12.34 0.54
C GLU A 216 -22.27 -11.10 0.18
N MET A 217 -21.28 -11.26 -0.69
CA MET A 217 -20.45 -10.16 -1.19
C MET A 217 -21.29 -9.10 -1.92
N GLU A 218 -22.18 -9.51 -2.83
CA GLU A 218 -23.06 -8.60 -3.57
C GLU A 218 -24.06 -7.88 -2.66
N GLU A 219 -24.65 -8.58 -1.70
CA GLU A 219 -25.53 -7.99 -0.68
C GLU A 219 -24.76 -6.98 0.20
N ASN A 220 -23.53 -7.32 0.62
CA ASN A 220 -22.69 -6.41 1.38
C ASN A 220 -22.32 -5.16 0.58
N ARG A 221 -21.96 -5.29 -0.71
CA ARG A 221 -21.67 -4.14 -1.58
C ARG A 221 -22.85 -3.17 -1.68
N ARG A 222 -24.07 -3.69 -1.90
CA ARG A 222 -25.29 -2.86 -1.89
C ARG A 222 -25.53 -2.19 -0.54
N ALA A 223 -25.30 -2.92 0.56
CA ALA A 223 -25.44 -2.36 1.90
C ALA A 223 -24.40 -1.27 2.18
N VAL A 224 -23.15 -1.43 1.72
CA VAL A 224 -22.09 -0.42 1.77
C VAL A 224 -22.52 0.82 1.00
N GLU A 225 -22.97 0.70 -0.24
CA GLU A 225 -23.41 1.85 -1.06
C GLU A 225 -24.48 2.70 -0.36
N GLU A 226 -25.45 2.05 0.29
CA GLU A 226 -26.47 2.75 1.07
C GLU A 226 -25.89 3.42 2.33
N ARG A 227 -24.89 2.82 2.99
CA ARG A 227 -24.19 3.47 4.11
C ARG A 227 -23.36 4.67 3.64
N VAL A 228 -22.70 4.57 2.49
CA VAL A 228 -21.93 5.66 1.86
C VAL A 228 -22.82 6.88 1.63
N LYS A 229 -23.98 6.68 1.00
CA LYS A 229 -24.97 7.76 0.78
C LYS A 229 -25.38 8.41 2.11
N ARG A 230 -25.66 7.60 3.15
CA ARG A 230 -26.01 8.12 4.49
C ARG A 230 -24.88 8.93 5.12
N ARG A 231 -23.63 8.44 5.07
CA ARG A 231 -22.46 9.14 5.60
C ARG A 231 -22.25 10.48 4.90
N MET A 232 -22.30 10.49 3.57
CA MET A 232 -22.12 11.70 2.77
C MET A 232 -23.18 12.76 3.14
N MET A 233 -24.45 12.37 3.24
CA MET A 233 -25.52 13.28 3.69
C MET A 233 -25.29 13.80 5.12
N LYS A 234 -24.84 12.95 6.06
CA LYS A 234 -24.53 13.33 7.45
C LYS A 234 -23.43 14.39 7.50
N VAL A 235 -22.31 14.16 6.81
CA VAL A 235 -21.16 15.08 6.77
C VAL A 235 -21.53 16.40 6.09
N GLN A 236 -22.22 16.35 4.94
CA GLN A 236 -22.67 17.56 4.25
C GLN A 236 -23.65 18.38 5.10
N LYS A 237 -24.60 17.73 5.79
CA LYS A 237 -25.53 18.40 6.68
C LYS A 237 -24.80 19.07 7.84
N GLN A 238 -23.84 18.36 8.46
CA GLN A 238 -23.00 18.92 9.53
C GLN A 238 -22.22 20.16 9.05
N ARG A 239 -21.58 20.08 7.88
CA ARG A 239 -20.84 21.20 7.28
C ARG A 239 -21.75 22.41 7.01
N LYS A 240 -22.93 22.19 6.42
CA LYS A 240 -23.92 23.25 6.16
C LYS A 240 -24.43 23.90 7.45
N THR A 241 -24.80 23.09 8.45
CA THR A 241 -25.26 23.60 9.75
C THR A 241 -24.16 24.42 10.44
N LEU A 242 -22.91 23.97 10.39
CA LEU A 242 -21.79 24.68 10.99
C LEU A 242 -21.55 26.04 10.31
N ARG A 243 -21.54 26.07 8.97
CA ARG A 243 -21.39 27.31 8.19
C ARG A 243 -22.52 28.30 8.48
N ALA A 244 -23.75 27.83 8.66
CA ALA A 244 -24.90 28.66 8.99
C ALA A 244 -24.88 29.20 10.44
N LEU A 245 -24.42 28.38 11.41
CA LEU A 245 -24.39 28.77 12.83
C LEU A 245 -23.35 29.83 13.14
N PHE A 246 -22.20 29.75 12.49
CA PHE A 246 -21.09 30.64 12.78
C PHE A 246 -21.00 31.83 11.85
N GLU A 247 -22.04 32.07 11.01
CA GLU A 247 -22.05 33.07 9.92
C GLU A 247 -20.62 33.30 9.46
N VAL A 248 -19.96 32.26 8.93
CA VAL A 248 -18.51 32.31 8.70
C VAL A 248 -18.26 33.37 7.61
N GLU A 249 -18.25 34.64 8.01
CA GLU A 249 -17.64 35.77 7.35
C GLU A 249 -16.20 35.35 7.26
N GLU A 250 -15.82 34.69 6.15
CA GLU A 250 -14.48 34.23 5.79
C GLU A 250 -13.45 34.50 6.89
N HIS A 251 -13.53 33.77 8.01
CA HIS A 251 -12.63 33.96 9.14
C HIS A 251 -11.36 33.23 8.77
N HIS A 252 -10.67 33.79 7.78
CA HIS A 252 -9.39 33.33 7.31
C HIS A 252 -8.41 33.53 8.44
N LEU A 253 -8.02 32.41 9.06
CA LEU A 253 -6.99 32.43 10.07
C LEU A 253 -5.69 32.78 9.35
N SER A 254 -5.11 33.92 9.72
CA SER A 254 -3.84 34.37 9.14
C SER A 254 -2.70 33.39 9.43
N GLU A 255 -2.82 32.59 10.49
CA GLU A 255 -1.85 31.58 10.89
C GLU A 255 -2.52 30.26 11.29
N LEU A 256 -2.04 29.15 10.73
CA LEU A 256 -2.49 27.79 11.02
C LEU A 256 -1.30 26.96 11.51
N LYS A 257 -1.44 26.33 12.68
CA LYS A 257 -0.40 25.50 13.32
C LYS A 257 -0.91 24.09 13.53
N MET A 258 -0.30 23.11 12.87
CA MET A 258 -0.77 21.72 12.87
C MET A 258 0.34 20.74 13.24
N VAL A 259 -0.05 19.63 13.85
CA VAL A 259 0.83 18.52 14.24
C VAL A 259 0.40 17.26 13.51
N LEU A 260 1.36 16.56 12.88
CA LEU A 260 1.13 15.29 12.20
C LEU A 260 1.45 14.13 13.14
N LEU A 261 0.43 13.35 13.49
CA LEU A 261 0.51 12.16 14.33
C LEU A 261 0.20 10.91 13.50
N GLY A 262 0.69 9.74 13.91
CA GLY A 262 0.38 8.47 13.28
C GLY A 262 1.59 7.56 13.14
N TRP A 263 1.38 6.43 12.46
CA TRP A 263 2.38 5.36 12.39
C TRP A 263 3.63 5.73 11.59
N ARG A 264 4.69 4.95 11.80
CA ARG A 264 5.89 4.99 10.97
C ARG A 264 5.56 4.60 9.54
N TRP A 265 6.24 5.23 8.58
CA TRP A 265 6.18 4.85 7.16
C TRP A 265 4.79 4.97 6.48
N ARG A 266 3.83 5.66 7.11
CA ARG A 266 2.49 5.89 6.55
C ARG A 266 2.32 7.27 5.88
N GLY A 267 3.43 7.92 5.54
CA GLY A 267 3.40 9.16 4.75
C GLY A 267 3.14 10.45 5.54
N LYS A 268 3.48 10.52 6.84
CA LYS A 268 3.38 11.77 7.61
C LYS A 268 4.23 12.89 7.02
N SER A 269 5.53 12.65 6.87
CA SER A 269 6.47 13.62 6.29
C SER A 269 6.06 14.02 4.86
N SER A 270 5.61 13.06 4.05
CA SER A 270 5.07 13.31 2.71
C SER A 270 3.81 14.19 2.75
N ALA A 271 2.87 13.94 3.66
CA ALA A 271 1.70 14.79 3.86
C ALA A 271 2.10 16.21 4.29
N GLY A 272 3.11 16.36 5.14
CA GLY A 272 3.66 17.66 5.51
C GLY A 272 4.23 18.42 4.31
N ASN A 273 4.93 17.74 3.41
CA ASN A 273 5.43 18.32 2.17
C ASN A 273 4.28 18.73 1.22
N THR A 274 3.25 17.90 1.10
CA THR A 274 2.05 18.21 0.30
C THR A 274 1.34 19.44 0.86
N ILE A 275 1.14 19.52 2.18
CA ILE A 275 0.51 20.67 2.85
C ILE A 275 1.32 21.95 2.63
N LEU A 276 2.65 21.90 2.66
CA LEU A 276 3.52 23.05 2.43
C LEU A 276 3.72 23.37 0.93
N GLY A 277 3.29 22.48 0.03
CA GLY A 277 3.48 22.60 -1.42
C GLY A 277 4.94 22.47 -1.89
N ARG A 278 5.85 21.97 -1.05
CA ARG A 278 7.29 21.85 -1.35
C ARG A 278 7.99 20.83 -0.45
N GLU A 279 9.17 20.37 -0.85
CA GLU A 279 9.96 19.39 -0.07
C GLU A 279 10.70 20.05 1.09
N GLU A 280 10.21 19.84 2.31
CA GLU A 280 10.73 20.43 3.55
C GLU A 280 11.06 19.39 4.62
N PHE A 281 10.39 18.24 4.53
CA PHE A 281 10.61 17.05 5.34
C PHE A 281 11.26 15.95 4.49
N GLU A 282 12.30 15.32 5.02
CA GLU A 282 12.92 14.14 4.40
C GLU A 282 11.97 12.94 4.50
N SER A 283 11.33 12.58 3.39
CA SER A 283 10.49 11.38 3.32
C SER A 283 11.35 10.13 3.17
N GLY A 284 10.95 9.02 3.79
CA GLY A 284 11.67 7.74 3.67
C GLY A 284 12.76 7.53 4.73
N ILE A 285 12.90 8.45 5.69
CA ILE A 285 13.72 8.27 6.89
C ILE A 285 12.83 8.34 8.14
N ARG A 286 13.19 7.64 9.22
CA ARG A 286 12.47 7.72 10.49
C ARG A 286 12.67 9.12 11.09
N THR A 287 11.58 9.85 11.27
CA THR A 287 11.52 11.03 12.15
C THR A 287 11.79 10.59 13.59
N ALA A 288 12.99 10.89 14.12
CA ALA A 288 13.38 10.52 15.49
C ALA A 288 13.04 11.61 16.52
N GLN A 289 12.91 12.86 16.09
CA GLN A 289 12.52 14.01 16.88
C GLN A 289 11.52 14.85 16.09
N CYS A 290 10.68 15.62 16.77
CA CYS A 290 9.72 16.50 16.12
C CYS A 290 10.43 17.54 15.26
N VAL A 291 10.00 17.64 14.01
CA VAL A 291 10.54 18.60 13.04
C VAL A 291 9.47 19.63 12.72
N LYS A 292 9.79 20.91 12.91
CA LYS A 292 8.91 22.04 12.57
C LYS A 292 9.32 22.65 11.23
N ARG A 293 8.34 22.91 10.37
CA ARG A 293 8.50 23.63 9.10
C ARG A 293 7.37 24.63 8.92
N GLN A 294 7.64 25.68 8.15
CA GLN A 294 6.71 26.80 7.97
C GLN A 294 6.78 27.33 6.54
N GLY A 295 5.64 27.79 6.03
CA GLY A 295 5.52 28.38 4.70
C GLY A 295 4.19 29.10 4.53
N GLU A 296 4.12 29.98 3.53
CA GLU A 296 2.85 30.57 3.11
C GLU A 296 2.16 29.61 2.12
N VAL A 297 0.89 29.30 2.39
CA VAL A 297 0.09 28.37 1.56
C VAL A 297 -1.32 28.94 1.45
N ALA A 298 -1.82 29.13 0.22
CA ALA A 298 -3.14 29.71 -0.06
C ALA A 298 -3.42 30.99 0.77
N GLY A 299 -2.43 31.89 0.85
CA GLY A 299 -2.52 33.16 1.58
C GLY A 299 -2.48 33.08 3.11
N ARG A 300 -2.15 31.91 3.68
CA ARG A 300 -2.11 31.68 5.13
C ARG A 300 -0.70 31.29 5.57
N GLN A 301 -0.27 31.76 6.74
CA GLN A 301 0.98 31.29 7.35
C GLN A 301 0.76 29.90 7.94
N VAL A 302 1.29 28.86 7.31
CA VAL A 302 1.14 27.47 7.75
C VAL A 302 2.40 27.01 8.48
N THR A 303 2.20 26.37 9.64
CA THR A 303 3.23 25.68 10.41
C THR A 303 2.85 24.21 10.53
N VAL A 304 3.73 23.32 10.10
CA VAL A 304 3.56 21.87 10.21
C VAL A 304 4.64 21.32 11.13
N VAL A 305 4.23 20.49 12.10
CA VAL A 305 5.14 19.73 12.96
C VAL A 305 4.99 18.25 12.62
N ASP A 306 6.03 17.64 12.06
CA ASP A 306 6.10 16.18 11.87
C ASP A 306 6.64 15.53 13.15
N THR A 307 5.92 14.55 13.70
CA THR A 307 6.32 13.86 14.94
C THR A 307 6.93 12.48 14.63
N PRO A 308 7.69 11.91 15.58
CA PRO A 308 8.04 10.50 15.51
C PRO A 308 6.79 9.63 15.35
N GLY A 309 6.91 8.60 14.50
CA GLY A 309 5.86 7.60 14.36
C GLY A 309 6.03 6.44 15.33
N TRP A 310 4.93 5.81 15.69
CA TRP A 310 4.90 4.53 16.40
C TRP A 310 4.57 3.37 15.45
N TRP A 311 4.71 2.14 15.92
CA TRP A 311 4.30 0.95 15.15
C TRP A 311 2.79 0.76 15.24
N SER A 312 2.14 0.35 14.14
CA SER A 312 0.68 0.26 14.07
C SER A 312 0.06 -0.69 15.10
N THR A 313 0.81 -1.71 15.50
CA THR A 313 0.37 -2.72 16.46
C THR A 313 0.83 -2.47 17.89
N TYR A 314 1.65 -1.44 18.13
CA TYR A 314 2.21 -1.17 19.45
C TYR A 314 1.25 -0.30 20.26
N CYS A 315 1.05 -0.68 21.51
CA CYS A 315 0.37 0.13 22.51
C CYS A 315 1.32 1.23 23.01
N ALA A 316 0.81 2.24 23.72
CA ALA A 316 1.66 3.32 24.23
C ALA A 316 2.75 2.79 25.19
N ASN A 317 2.49 1.68 25.89
CA ASN A 317 3.46 1.05 26.78
C ASN A 317 4.63 0.37 26.03
N ASP A 318 4.39 -0.13 24.81
CA ASP A 318 5.41 -0.79 23.99
C ASP A 318 6.28 0.21 23.22
N THR A 319 5.82 1.45 23.13
CA THR A 319 6.52 2.54 22.43
C THR A 319 7.64 3.10 23.30
N ALA A 320 8.77 3.44 22.69
CA ALA A 320 9.90 4.03 23.39
C ALA A 320 9.51 5.35 24.08
N GLU A 321 9.97 5.55 25.32
CA GLU A 321 9.62 6.75 26.10
C GLU A 321 10.07 8.05 25.42
N LEU A 322 11.18 8.01 24.67
CA LEU A 322 11.61 9.15 23.85
C LEU A 322 10.60 9.52 22.76
N ASP A 323 9.98 8.54 22.10
CA ASP A 323 8.96 8.79 21.08
C ASP A 323 7.69 9.39 21.73
N LYS A 324 7.28 8.89 22.91
CA LYS A 324 6.15 9.44 23.69
C LYS A 324 6.40 10.89 24.12
N GLN A 325 7.60 11.17 24.65
CA GLN A 325 8.01 12.53 25.04
C GLN A 325 7.98 13.49 23.86
N GLU A 326 8.43 13.05 22.67
CA GLU A 326 8.38 13.87 21.47
C GLU A 326 6.93 14.13 21.01
N ILE A 327 6.04 13.12 21.05
CA ILE A 327 4.60 13.32 20.79
C ILE A 327 4.03 14.42 21.68
N VAL A 328 4.32 14.41 22.98
CA VAL A 328 3.84 15.45 23.91
C VAL A 328 4.52 16.81 23.67
N ARG A 329 5.83 16.80 23.41
CA ARG A 329 6.61 18.00 23.10
C ARG A 329 6.10 18.73 21.85
N SER A 330 5.53 18.01 20.88
CA SER A 330 5.00 18.58 19.63
C SER A 330 4.06 19.76 19.86
N VAL A 331 3.24 19.73 20.92
CA VAL A 331 2.32 20.81 21.28
C VAL A 331 3.05 22.12 21.58
N SER A 332 4.19 22.03 22.28
CA SER A 332 5.01 23.18 22.65
C SER A 332 5.72 23.82 21.45
N LEU A 333 5.81 23.13 20.31
CA LEU A 333 6.41 23.67 19.08
C LEU A 333 5.46 24.61 18.31
N CYS A 334 4.19 24.66 18.74
CA CYS A 334 3.13 25.47 18.16
C CYS A 334 2.55 26.52 19.12
N PRO A 335 3.31 27.43 19.79
CA PRO A 335 2.70 28.38 20.74
C PRO A 335 1.62 29.27 20.13
N PRO A 336 0.50 29.56 20.82
CA PRO A 336 0.11 29.10 22.17
C PRO A 336 -0.34 27.63 22.25
N GLY A 337 -0.65 27.02 21.11
CA GLY A 337 -0.97 25.60 20.93
C GLY A 337 -1.32 25.32 19.46
N PRO A 338 -1.30 24.06 19.00
CA PRO A 338 -1.74 23.73 17.65
C PRO A 338 -3.25 23.96 17.50
N CYS A 339 -3.67 24.42 16.32
CA CYS A 339 -5.08 24.56 15.96
C CYS A 339 -5.67 23.25 15.41
N ALA A 340 -4.83 22.33 14.93
CA ALA A 340 -5.24 21.02 14.43
C ALA A 340 -4.20 19.93 14.71
N PHE A 341 -4.68 18.71 14.89
CA PHE A 341 -3.89 17.49 14.79
C PHE A 341 -4.36 16.70 13.57
N PHE A 342 -3.41 16.20 12.79
CA PHE A 342 -3.71 15.24 11.73
C PHE A 342 -3.31 13.86 12.19
N LEU A 343 -4.30 12.98 12.32
CA LEU A 343 -4.05 11.55 12.47
C LEU A 343 -3.89 10.95 11.09
N VAL A 344 -2.66 10.65 10.71
CA VAL A 344 -2.30 10.14 9.38
C VAL A 344 -2.56 8.64 9.30
N ILE A 345 -3.46 8.24 8.40
CA ILE A 345 -3.82 6.85 8.11
C ILE A 345 -3.59 6.61 6.62
N ASN A 346 -3.01 5.47 6.27
CA ASN A 346 -2.82 5.08 4.88
C ASN A 346 -4.02 4.24 4.42
N VAL A 347 -4.63 4.59 3.28
CA VAL A 347 -5.84 3.92 2.75
C VAL A 347 -5.60 2.49 2.24
N SER A 348 -4.35 2.13 1.96
CA SER A 348 -3.98 0.80 1.44
C SER A 348 -3.78 -0.26 2.53
N SER A 349 -3.76 0.17 3.79
CA SER A 349 -3.58 -0.72 4.94
C SER A 349 -4.90 -0.99 5.62
N ALA A 350 -5.08 -2.22 6.11
CA ALA A 350 -6.21 -2.57 6.94
C ALA A 350 -6.25 -1.72 8.22
N PHE A 351 -7.45 -1.48 8.75
CA PHE A 351 -7.65 -0.79 10.03
C PHE A 351 -8.51 -1.62 11.00
N GLY A 352 -7.84 -2.41 11.85
CA GLY A 352 -8.47 -3.29 12.83
C GLY A 352 -8.44 -2.76 14.27
N GLU A 353 -8.94 -3.57 15.20
CA GLU A 353 -9.03 -3.20 16.62
C GLU A 353 -7.66 -2.96 17.26
N THR A 354 -6.63 -3.68 16.79
CA THR A 354 -5.25 -3.49 17.23
C THR A 354 -4.75 -2.09 16.84
N GLU A 355 -4.96 -1.69 15.59
CA GLU A 355 -4.65 -0.37 15.06
C GLU A 355 -5.41 0.73 15.81
N ARG A 356 -6.72 0.52 16.06
CA ARG A 356 -7.56 1.44 16.82
C ARG A 356 -7.04 1.66 18.23
N ARG A 357 -6.72 0.59 18.96
CA ARG A 357 -6.17 0.66 20.31
C ARG A 357 -4.87 1.43 20.32
N SER A 358 -3.95 1.10 19.40
CA SER A 358 -2.68 1.81 19.26
C SER A 358 -2.89 3.31 19.07
N VAL A 359 -3.75 3.72 18.13
CA VAL A 359 -4.07 5.13 17.87
C VAL A 359 -4.65 5.81 19.10
N VAL A 360 -5.60 5.16 19.77
CA VAL A 360 -6.30 5.74 20.93
C VAL A 360 -5.31 6.04 22.06
N GLU A 361 -4.49 5.07 22.43
CA GLU A 361 -3.53 5.24 23.52
C GLU A 361 -2.47 6.31 23.23
N HIS A 362 -1.97 6.40 21.99
CA HIS A 362 -0.97 7.39 21.63
C HIS A 362 -1.52 8.82 21.59
N LEU A 363 -2.77 9.01 21.14
CA LEU A 363 -3.42 10.32 21.17
C LEU A 363 -3.77 10.74 22.60
N GLU A 364 -4.12 9.78 23.47
CA GLU A 364 -4.46 10.03 24.87
C GLU A 364 -3.24 10.42 25.73
N LEU A 365 -2.00 10.29 25.22
CA LEU A 365 -0.80 10.93 25.82
C LEU A 365 -0.91 12.46 25.89
N LEU A 366 -1.72 13.07 25.02
CA LEU A 366 -1.92 14.53 24.96
C LEU A 366 -3.07 15.00 25.85
N SER A 367 -4.21 14.31 25.75
CA SER A 367 -5.42 14.37 26.60
C SER A 367 -6.61 13.88 25.79
N GLU A 368 -7.73 13.55 26.46
CA GLU A 368 -9.00 13.25 25.79
C GLU A 368 -9.50 14.41 24.91
N ARG A 369 -9.11 15.65 25.23
CA ARG A 369 -9.53 16.84 24.47
C ARG A 369 -8.96 16.87 23.05
N VAL A 370 -7.88 16.13 22.76
CA VAL A 370 -7.22 16.11 21.44
C VAL A 370 -8.20 15.75 20.34
N TRP A 371 -9.15 14.85 20.61
CA TRP A 371 -10.16 14.38 19.66
C TRP A 371 -11.07 15.50 19.16
N ARG A 372 -11.15 16.66 19.82
CA ARG A 372 -11.90 17.82 19.33
C ARG A 372 -11.15 18.58 18.23
N HIS A 373 -9.82 18.48 18.23
CA HIS A 373 -8.89 19.15 17.32
C HIS A 373 -8.29 18.21 16.27
N THR A 374 -8.66 16.93 16.27
CA THR A 374 -8.16 15.94 15.32
C THR A 374 -9.01 15.85 14.06
N ILE A 375 -8.34 15.84 12.91
CA ILE A 375 -8.88 15.45 11.59
C ILE A 375 -8.11 14.19 11.16
N VAL A 376 -8.83 13.17 10.67
CA VAL A 376 -8.17 11.98 10.08
C VAL A 376 -7.69 12.33 8.68
N LEU A 377 -6.39 12.22 8.45
CA LEU A 377 -5.76 12.54 7.18
C LEU A 377 -5.38 11.24 6.47
N PHE A 378 -6.17 10.89 5.46
CA PHE A 378 -5.92 9.73 4.62
C PHE A 378 -4.83 10.06 3.60
N THR A 379 -3.72 9.33 3.63
CA THR A 379 -2.64 9.42 2.64
C THR A 379 -2.80 8.33 1.59
N TRP A 380 -2.08 8.50 0.47
CA TRP A 380 -2.18 7.60 -0.70
C TRP A 380 -3.56 7.66 -1.35
N GLY A 381 -4.14 8.86 -1.49
CA GLY A 381 -5.44 9.03 -2.13
C GLY A 381 -5.53 8.47 -3.55
N ASP A 382 -4.42 8.42 -4.27
CA ASP A 382 -4.25 7.75 -5.56
C ASP A 382 -4.59 6.25 -5.52
N TRP A 383 -4.36 5.59 -4.38
CA TRP A 383 -4.69 4.18 -4.18
C TRP A 383 -6.19 3.92 -4.33
N LEU A 384 -7.06 4.90 -4.03
CA LEU A 384 -8.51 4.73 -4.12
C LEU A 384 -9.03 4.65 -5.56
N GLY A 385 -8.30 5.18 -6.54
CA GLY A 385 -8.80 5.35 -7.91
C GLY A 385 -10.13 6.14 -7.92
N ASP A 386 -11.15 5.59 -8.57
CA ASP A 386 -12.50 6.18 -8.61
C ASP A 386 -13.34 5.93 -7.33
N THR A 387 -12.78 5.21 -6.36
CA THR A 387 -13.48 4.89 -5.11
C THR A 387 -13.51 6.10 -4.18
N SER A 388 -14.70 6.49 -3.71
CA SER A 388 -14.80 7.56 -2.71
C SER A 388 -14.19 7.16 -1.37
N ILE A 389 -13.69 8.14 -0.60
CA ILE A 389 -13.19 7.88 0.75
C ILE A 389 -14.29 7.36 1.69
N GLU A 390 -15.52 7.81 1.49
CA GLU A 390 -16.68 7.31 2.23
C GLU A 390 -16.90 5.82 1.97
N GLN A 391 -16.70 5.36 0.74
CA GLN A 391 -16.77 3.94 0.41
C GLN A 391 -15.63 3.16 1.07
N HIS A 392 -14.40 3.68 1.08
CA HIS A 392 -13.32 3.06 1.84
C HIS A 392 -13.67 2.94 3.33
N ILE A 393 -14.13 4.02 3.97
CA ILE A 393 -14.51 4.02 5.39
C ILE A 393 -15.65 3.02 5.68
N GLU A 394 -16.63 2.92 4.79
CA GLU A 394 -17.78 2.02 4.96
C GLU A 394 -17.47 0.55 4.66
N THR A 395 -16.52 0.29 3.76
CA THR A 395 -16.05 -1.05 3.42
C THR A 395 -15.08 -1.61 4.46
N GLU A 396 -14.16 -0.78 4.96
CA GLU A 396 -13.14 -1.19 5.94
C GLU A 396 -13.74 -1.66 7.28
N GLY A 397 -14.97 -1.21 7.57
CA GLY A 397 -15.78 -1.73 8.66
C GLY A 397 -15.86 -0.82 9.89
N THR A 398 -16.56 -1.32 10.92
CA THR A 398 -17.03 -0.49 12.04
C THR A 398 -15.89 0.13 12.85
N VAL A 399 -14.74 -0.52 12.94
CA VAL A 399 -13.58 -0.04 13.70
C VAL A 399 -13.08 1.31 13.16
N LEU A 400 -12.89 1.42 11.83
CA LEU A 400 -12.48 2.69 11.21
C LEU A 400 -13.61 3.73 11.33
N GLN A 401 -14.86 3.30 11.17
CA GLN A 401 -16.02 4.20 11.30
C GLN A 401 -16.08 4.83 12.70
N GLU A 402 -15.92 4.04 13.76
CA GLU A 402 -15.90 4.51 15.15
C GLU A 402 -14.79 5.52 15.40
N LEU A 403 -13.59 5.29 14.85
CA LEU A 403 -12.50 6.27 14.92
C LEU A 403 -12.87 7.59 14.24
N ILE A 404 -13.44 7.52 13.03
CA ILE A 404 -13.88 8.70 12.28
C ILE A 404 -14.98 9.45 13.05
N GLU A 405 -15.89 8.73 13.69
CA GLU A 405 -16.93 9.32 14.54
C GLU A 405 -16.36 9.93 15.83
N LYS A 406 -15.33 9.33 16.46
CA LYS A 406 -14.59 9.90 17.59
C LYS A 406 -13.93 11.23 17.20
N CYS A 407 -13.46 11.34 15.95
CA CYS A 407 -12.98 12.58 15.33
C CYS A 407 -14.12 13.49 14.80
N GLY A 408 -15.37 13.26 15.19
CA GLY A 408 -16.50 14.11 14.81
C GLY A 408 -16.83 14.10 13.32
N ASN A 409 -16.56 13.00 12.61
CA ASN A 409 -16.67 12.84 11.16
C ASN A 409 -15.79 13.81 10.35
N ARG A 410 -14.64 14.20 10.90
CA ARG A 410 -13.66 15.04 10.21
C ARG A 410 -12.56 14.18 9.59
N TYR A 411 -12.53 14.17 8.27
CA TYR A 411 -11.49 13.51 7.49
C TYR A 411 -11.18 14.27 6.20
N HIS A 412 -10.01 14.02 5.65
CA HIS A 412 -9.54 14.56 4.38
C HIS A 412 -8.59 13.57 3.72
N VAL A 413 -8.52 13.58 2.39
CA VAL A 413 -7.65 12.70 1.60
C VAL A 413 -6.60 13.54 0.90
N LEU A 414 -5.34 13.14 1.00
CA LEU A 414 -4.26 13.71 0.20
C LEU A 414 -3.75 12.69 -0.82
N ASN A 415 -3.71 13.12 -2.07
CA ASN A 415 -2.92 12.45 -3.09
C ASN A 415 -1.52 13.08 -3.09
N ASN A 416 -0.57 12.40 -2.43
CA ASN A 416 0.80 12.88 -2.27
C ASN A 416 1.63 12.81 -3.56
N GLU A 417 1.14 12.12 -4.60
CA GLU A 417 1.77 12.08 -5.92
C GLU A 417 1.39 13.33 -6.73
N ASN A 418 0.18 13.86 -6.54
CA ASN A 418 -0.28 15.09 -7.20
C ASN A 418 -0.13 16.33 -6.30
N ARG A 419 1.11 16.68 -5.93
CA ARG A 419 1.40 17.84 -5.07
C ARG A 419 1.09 19.20 -5.72
N ALA A 420 0.98 19.23 -7.05
CA ALA A 420 0.67 20.44 -7.80
C ALA A 420 -0.79 20.87 -7.66
N ASP A 421 -1.68 19.95 -7.29
CA ASP A 421 -3.09 20.26 -7.04
C ASP A 421 -3.27 20.95 -5.68
N GLY A 422 -3.17 22.28 -5.68
CA GLY A 422 -3.39 23.11 -4.50
C GLY A 422 -4.84 23.12 -3.98
N THR A 423 -5.80 22.55 -4.70
CA THR A 423 -7.21 22.53 -4.28
C THR A 423 -7.41 21.62 -3.08
N GLN A 424 -6.77 20.43 -3.06
CA GLN A 424 -6.83 19.50 -1.92
C GLN A 424 -6.37 20.19 -0.62
N VAL A 425 -5.27 20.96 -0.68
CA VAL A 425 -4.72 21.66 0.49
C VAL A 425 -5.64 22.81 0.89
N THR A 426 -6.16 23.57 -0.07
CA THR A 426 -7.10 24.66 0.22
C THR A 426 -8.35 24.16 0.95
N GLU A 427 -8.95 23.06 0.48
CA GLU A 427 -10.09 22.42 1.14
C GLU A 427 -9.74 21.87 2.53
N LEU A 428 -8.51 21.37 2.71
CA LEU A 428 -8.01 20.94 4.01
C LEU A 428 -7.94 22.12 4.98
N LEU A 429 -7.39 23.27 4.57
CA LEU A 429 -7.28 24.46 5.40
C LEU A 429 -8.67 25.00 5.78
N GLU A 430 -9.64 25.00 4.87
CA GLU A 430 -11.04 25.33 5.18
C GLU A 430 -11.64 24.41 6.25
N LYS A 431 -11.39 23.09 6.16
CA LYS A 431 -11.86 22.12 7.16
C LYS A 431 -11.24 22.39 8.54
N ILE A 432 -9.99 22.86 8.59
CA ILE A 432 -9.35 23.29 9.84
C ILE A 432 -10.04 24.52 10.40
N GLU A 433 -10.28 25.55 9.58
CA GLU A 433 -10.95 26.80 9.99
C GLU A 433 -12.36 26.51 10.54
N GLU A 434 -13.13 25.67 9.84
CA GLU A 434 -14.44 25.18 10.30
C GLU A 434 -14.35 24.47 11.66
N MET A 435 -13.35 23.60 11.84
CA MET A 435 -13.12 22.91 13.11
C MET A 435 -12.73 23.87 14.24
N VAL A 436 -11.86 24.84 13.97
CA VAL A 436 -11.41 25.83 14.94
C VAL A 436 -12.58 26.72 15.38
N ALA A 437 -13.43 27.16 14.45
CA ALA A 437 -14.66 27.89 14.75
C ALA A 437 -15.59 27.08 15.68
N ARG A 438 -15.78 25.78 15.37
CA ARG A 438 -16.56 24.87 16.23
C ARG A 438 -15.99 24.74 17.65
N ASN A 439 -14.67 24.85 17.80
CA ASN A 439 -13.96 24.80 19.08
C ASN A 439 -13.82 26.18 19.75
N GLY A 440 -14.59 27.18 19.30
CA GLY A 440 -14.60 28.53 19.87
C GLY A 440 -13.32 29.32 19.63
N GLY A 441 -12.56 29.01 18.58
CA GLY A 441 -11.29 29.67 18.26
C GLY A 441 -10.12 29.29 19.17
N SER A 442 -10.34 28.40 20.15
CA SER A 442 -9.32 28.06 21.14
C SER A 442 -8.28 27.05 20.60
N PRO A 443 -6.97 27.37 20.66
CA PRO A 443 -5.92 26.42 20.32
C PRO A 443 -5.90 25.27 21.35
N PHE A 444 -5.36 24.13 20.95
CA PHE A 444 -5.21 23.00 21.87
C PHE A 444 -4.10 23.28 22.88
N THR A 445 -4.39 23.10 24.16
CA THR A 445 -3.42 23.22 25.26
C THR A 445 -3.51 22.01 26.16
N ILE A 446 -2.37 21.49 26.60
CA ILE A 446 -2.30 20.45 27.64
C ILE A 446 -2.42 21.14 29.00
N GLU A 447 -3.39 20.73 29.83
CA GLU A 447 -3.57 21.28 31.18
C GLU A 447 -2.42 20.85 32.11
N GLU A 448 -2.08 21.68 33.10
CA GLU A 448 -1.01 21.36 34.05
C GLU A 448 -1.25 20.06 34.84
N ARG A 449 -2.52 19.69 35.06
CA ARG A 449 -2.89 18.41 35.71
C ARG A 449 -2.52 17.20 34.87
N ASP A 450 -2.77 17.27 33.56
CA ASP A 450 -2.39 16.21 32.61
C ASP A 450 -0.86 16.13 32.47
N ARG A 451 -0.17 17.27 32.67
CA ARG A 451 1.30 17.35 32.70
C ARG A 451 1.92 16.72 33.96
N GLN A 452 1.22 16.67 35.10
CA GLN A 452 1.76 16.12 36.35
C GLN A 452 1.80 14.58 36.40
N GLY A 453 0.92 13.88 35.69
CA GLY A 453 0.95 12.42 35.57
C GLY A 453 2.05 11.88 34.64
N LEU A 454 2.58 12.73 33.76
CA LEU A 454 3.52 12.35 32.70
C LEU A 454 5.00 12.60 33.07
N PHE A 455 5.26 13.41 34.11
CA PHE A 455 6.60 13.91 34.46
C PHE A 455 7.07 13.52 35.88
N SER A 456 6.36 12.64 36.60
CA SER A 456 6.75 12.21 37.95
C SER A 456 8.06 11.41 38.02
N GLU A 457 8.69 11.09 36.89
CA GLU A 457 10.03 10.47 36.82
C GLU A 457 11.12 11.36 36.20
N VAL A 458 10.90 12.67 36.01
CA VAL A 458 11.98 13.58 35.58
C VAL A 458 12.69 14.17 36.80
N LYS A 459 13.43 13.30 37.50
CA LYS A 459 14.49 13.71 38.43
C LYS A 459 15.88 13.24 37.98
N ASP A 460 16.05 12.94 36.71
CA ASP A 460 17.28 12.33 36.21
C ASP A 460 17.83 13.05 34.97
N MET A 461 17.97 14.38 35.10
CA MET A 461 18.66 15.20 34.08
C MET A 461 20.18 14.93 34.08
N GLU A 462 20.72 14.42 35.19
CA GLU A 462 22.13 14.02 35.29
C GLU A 462 22.42 12.66 34.64
N THR A 463 21.56 11.66 34.77
CA THR A 463 21.76 10.36 34.10
C THR A 463 21.56 10.44 32.59
N LYS A 464 20.69 11.32 32.09
CA LYS A 464 20.51 11.53 30.64
C LYS A 464 21.76 12.11 29.99
N LYS A 465 22.47 13.03 30.68
CA LYS A 465 23.79 13.53 30.23
C LYS A 465 24.87 12.46 30.28
N LEU A 466 24.94 11.70 31.39
CA LEU A 466 25.88 10.59 31.55
C LEU A 466 25.69 9.50 30.49
N PHE A 467 24.44 9.18 30.14
CA PHE A 467 24.11 8.18 29.12
C PHE A 467 24.44 8.67 27.70
N GLU A 468 24.15 9.94 27.37
CA GLU A 468 24.54 10.53 26.09
C GLU A 468 26.06 10.62 25.92
N GLU A 469 26.80 10.94 26.99
CA GLU A 469 28.27 10.95 26.98
C GLU A 469 28.84 9.54 26.83
N GLU A 470 28.27 8.55 27.53
CA GLU A 470 28.71 7.16 27.43
C GLU A 470 28.39 6.55 26.05
N TRP A 471 27.24 6.88 25.46
CA TRP A 471 26.88 6.46 24.11
C TRP A 471 27.83 7.05 23.06
N ARG A 472 28.14 8.35 23.15
CA ARG A 472 29.07 9.04 22.25
C ARG A 472 30.48 8.45 22.33
N ARG A 473 30.93 8.10 23.54
CA ARG A 473 32.21 7.38 23.75
C ARG A 473 32.21 6.00 23.08
N ARG A 474 31.13 5.23 23.21
CA ARG A 474 31.02 3.89 22.60
C ARG A 474 30.98 3.96 21.07
N GLU A 475 30.30 4.96 20.52
CA GLU A 475 30.23 5.20 19.07
C GLU A 475 31.61 5.57 18.51
N GLU A 476 32.36 6.48 19.16
CA GLU A 476 33.74 6.82 18.78
C GLU A 476 34.68 5.60 18.86
N GLU A 477 34.60 4.79 19.92
CA GLU A 477 35.37 3.55 20.05
C GLU A 477 35.04 2.51 18.98
N LEU A 478 33.80 2.49 18.48
CA LEU A 478 33.37 1.60 17.40
C LEU A 478 33.90 2.10 16.05
N ILE A 479 33.80 3.41 15.80
CA ILE A 479 34.34 4.06 14.61
C ILE A 479 35.86 3.86 14.54
N GLU A 480 36.59 4.01 15.65
CA GLU A 480 38.03 3.80 15.68
C GLU A 480 38.41 2.33 15.42
N ARG A 481 37.67 1.38 16.00
CA ARG A 481 37.85 -0.05 15.73
C ARG A 481 37.59 -0.40 14.27
N MET A 482 36.52 0.12 13.69
CA MET A 482 36.20 -0.09 12.27
C MET A 482 37.25 0.54 11.35
N SER A 483 37.76 1.72 11.69
CA SER A 483 38.84 2.38 10.95
C SER A 483 40.13 1.55 10.96
N LYS A 484 40.52 0.98 12.11
CA LYS A 484 41.67 0.06 12.20
C LYS A 484 41.50 -1.18 11.33
N VAL A 485 40.31 -1.80 11.32
CA VAL A 485 40.01 -2.97 10.49
C VAL A 485 40.08 -2.65 8.98
N LEU A 486 39.62 -1.46 8.57
CA LEU A 486 39.71 -1.01 7.17
C LEU A 486 41.17 -0.77 6.74
N VAL A 487 42.00 -0.18 7.62
CA VAL A 487 43.42 0.06 7.35
C VAL A 487 44.23 -1.24 7.29
N ASP A 488 43.88 -2.25 8.10
CA ASP A 488 44.55 -3.54 8.08
C ASP A 488 44.10 -4.40 6.88
N SER A 489 42.83 -4.29 6.47
CA SER A 489 42.28 -4.89 5.24
C SER A 489 42.98 -4.38 3.97
N ASP A 490 43.24 -3.07 3.87
CA ASP A 490 43.95 -2.48 2.73
C ASP A 490 45.45 -2.86 2.69
N LYS A 491 46.06 -3.14 3.84
CA LYS A 491 47.43 -3.69 3.92
C LYS A 491 47.52 -5.16 3.50
N GLU A 492 46.46 -5.95 3.68
CA GLU A 492 46.39 -7.32 3.16
C GLU A 492 46.08 -7.34 1.66
N ARG A 493 45.23 -6.43 1.17
CA ARG A 493 44.86 -6.33 -0.25
C ARG A 493 46.01 -5.89 -1.16
N SER A 494 46.98 -5.15 -0.62
CA SER A 494 48.19 -4.72 -1.33
C SER A 494 49.31 -5.77 -1.38
N ARG A 495 49.11 -6.97 -0.79
CA ARG A 495 50.08 -8.09 -0.81
C ARG A 495 49.79 -9.18 -1.86
N LEU A 496 48.73 -9.06 -2.65
CA LEU A 496 48.36 -10.06 -3.68
C LEU A 496 48.86 -9.66 -5.09
N PRO A 497 49.53 -10.55 -5.85
CA PRO A 497 50.09 -10.19 -7.15
C PRO A 497 49.03 -10.07 -8.26
N PHE A 498 49.08 -8.94 -8.98
CA PHE A 498 48.21 -8.54 -10.08
C PHE A 498 48.51 -9.34 -11.36
N ARG A 499 47.52 -10.05 -11.94
CA ARG A 499 47.63 -10.69 -13.27
C ARG A 499 46.75 -9.93 -14.27
N LYS A 500 47.39 -9.17 -15.17
CA LYS A 500 46.76 -8.43 -16.27
C LYS A 500 46.05 -9.35 -17.26
N ARG A 501 44.87 -8.96 -17.73
CA ARG A 501 44.50 -9.05 -19.16
C ARG A 501 43.61 -7.87 -19.55
N SER A 502 44.02 -7.27 -20.66
CA SER A 502 43.59 -6.04 -21.31
C SER A 502 42.40 -6.25 -22.25
N GLY A 503 41.56 -5.24 -22.41
CA GLY A 503 40.61 -5.11 -23.51
C GLY A 503 39.61 -3.98 -23.28
N SER A 504 39.90 -2.83 -23.88
CA SER A 504 39.16 -1.57 -23.88
C SER A 504 37.90 -1.60 -24.74
N TYR A 505 36.78 -1.02 -24.27
CA TYR A 505 35.89 -0.18 -25.10
C TYR A 505 35.25 0.91 -24.26
N GLU A 506 35.30 2.13 -24.78
CA GLU A 506 34.73 3.37 -24.26
C GLU A 506 33.20 3.37 -24.42
N LEU A 507 32.47 3.90 -23.42
CA LEU A 507 31.12 4.41 -23.60
C LEU A 507 31.01 5.75 -22.86
N SER A 508 30.78 6.82 -23.65
CA SER A 508 30.25 8.10 -23.18
C SER A 508 28.72 8.01 -23.06
N PRO A 509 28.06 8.89 -22.27
CA PRO A 509 26.77 8.62 -21.66
C PRO A 509 25.56 9.14 -22.45
N PRO A 510 24.36 8.59 -22.18
CA PRO A 510 23.14 9.38 -22.17
C PRO A 510 22.41 9.31 -20.82
N SER A 511 22.35 10.50 -20.20
CA SER A 511 21.11 11.14 -19.75
C SER A 511 20.02 10.31 -19.04
N CYS A 512 19.96 10.54 -17.72
CA CYS A 512 18.77 10.87 -16.91
C CYS A 512 17.40 10.32 -17.37
N GLU A 513 16.87 9.35 -16.63
CA GLU A 513 15.46 9.33 -16.18
C GLU A 513 15.16 8.12 -15.23
N PHE A 514 14.32 8.38 -14.22
CA PHE A 514 13.62 7.48 -13.27
C PHE A 514 14.42 6.65 -12.23
N TYR A 515 14.52 7.18 -11.01
CA TYR A 515 14.71 6.37 -9.79
C TYR A 515 13.35 6.04 -9.15
N SER A 516 12.92 4.78 -9.25
CA SER A 516 11.89 4.20 -8.36
C SER A 516 12.54 3.68 -7.08
N SER A 517 11.85 3.85 -5.97
CA SER A 517 12.23 3.70 -4.56
C SER A 517 12.60 2.29 -4.05
N SER A 518 13.37 1.50 -4.79
CA SER A 518 13.68 0.09 -4.43
C SER A 518 15.07 -0.14 -3.82
N SER A 519 15.88 0.89 -3.57
CA SER A 519 17.30 0.70 -3.22
C SER A 519 17.65 0.70 -1.73
N TYR A 520 16.70 0.74 -0.79
CA TYR A 520 17.01 0.83 0.65
C TYR A 520 16.55 -0.36 1.51
N ARG A 521 16.51 -1.57 0.96
CA ARG A 521 16.28 -2.81 1.74
C ARG A 521 17.52 -3.71 1.94
N LEU A 522 18.66 -3.38 1.35
CA LEU A 522 19.86 -4.23 1.42
C LEU A 522 20.77 -4.03 2.65
N LEU A 523 20.38 -3.23 3.64
CA LEU A 523 21.23 -2.92 4.81
C LEU A 523 20.78 -3.53 6.14
N PHE A 524 19.67 -4.29 6.20
CA PHE A 524 19.12 -4.77 7.49
C PHE A 524 19.20 -6.29 7.73
N THR A 525 19.82 -7.07 6.85
CA THR A 525 19.88 -8.54 7.01
C THR A 525 21.10 -9.06 7.77
N ALA A 526 21.82 -8.22 8.52
CA ALA A 526 23.06 -8.64 9.18
C ALA A 526 23.21 -8.17 10.63
N ILE A 527 22.15 -8.16 11.47
CA ILE A 527 22.31 -8.09 12.93
C ILE A 527 21.23 -8.94 13.62
N THR A 528 21.30 -10.26 13.45
CA THR A 528 20.72 -11.22 14.43
C THR A 528 21.52 -12.53 14.45
N VAL A 529 22.83 -12.46 14.67
CA VAL A 529 23.62 -13.62 15.12
C VAL A 529 24.73 -13.14 16.06
N HIS A 530 24.39 -12.96 17.34
CA HIS A 530 25.00 -13.65 18.47
C HIS A 530 24.41 -13.18 19.80
#